data_AF-A0A954YIL5-F1
#
_entry.id   AF-A0A954YIL5-F1
#
_cell.length_a   1.000
_cell.length_b   1.000
_cell.length_c   1.000
_cell.angle_alpha   90.00
_cell.angle_beta   90.00
_cell.angle_gamma   90.00
#
_symmetry.space_group_name_H-M   'P 1'
#
loop_
_entity.id
_entity.type
_entity.pdbx_description
1 polymer ?
#
loop_
_entity_poly.entity_id
_entity_poly.type
_entity_poly.pdbx_seq_one_letter_code
_entity_poly.pdbx_strand_id
1 'polypeptide(L)'
;MQKVTGQSVLDYLTPRLFEPLGITKPRWDTSPQGISIGGYGLYLRTEDIAKFGQLYLQQGEWNGKQLVPAEWIAAATSKQVENADAPSGRNPDWRQGYGFQFWRCRHGVFRGDGKDGQICIVLPQYDAVVAITAKTGNMQGQLDLVWEHLLPAFHEEPLAENGAEQAKLKQALAGLKVKGS
;
A
#
# COMPACT_ATOMS: atom_id res chain seq x y z
N MET A 1 3.84 -12.73 19.14
CA MET A 1 4.79 -11.60 19.10
C MET A 1 4.97 -11.00 20.51
N GLN A 2 4.02 -10.26 21.08
CA GLN A 2 4.18 -9.63 22.41
C GLN A 2 4.44 -10.63 23.55
N LYS A 3 3.84 -11.83 23.50
CA LYS A 3 4.16 -12.93 24.44
C LYS A 3 5.61 -13.44 24.37
N VAL A 4 6.28 -13.24 23.23
CA VAL A 4 7.64 -13.76 22.96
C VAL A 4 8.69 -12.67 23.14
N THR A 5 8.37 -11.42 22.81
CA THR A 5 9.30 -10.28 22.85
C THR A 5 9.18 -9.42 24.12
N GLY A 6 8.04 -9.50 24.81
CA GLY A 6 7.72 -8.59 25.93
C GLY A 6 7.45 -7.13 25.53
N GLN A 7 7.47 -6.82 24.23
CA GLN A 7 7.29 -5.46 23.69
C GLN A 7 5.97 -5.35 22.93
N SER A 8 5.39 -4.15 22.86
CA SER A 8 4.27 -3.91 21.94
C SER A 8 4.74 -4.08 20.48
N VAL A 9 3.81 -4.34 19.56
CA VAL A 9 4.14 -4.46 18.13
C VAL A 9 4.74 -3.16 17.61
N LEU A 10 4.21 -2.03 18.07
CA LEU A 10 4.71 -0.70 17.72
C LEU A 10 6.16 -0.51 18.19
N ASP A 11 6.47 -0.80 19.44
CA ASP A 11 7.82 -0.62 20.00
C ASP A 11 8.85 -1.51 19.30
N TYR A 12 8.47 -2.75 18.99
CA TYR A 12 9.35 -3.68 18.30
C TYR A 12 9.65 -3.25 16.86
N LEU A 13 8.63 -2.76 16.14
CA LEU A 13 8.76 -2.34 14.75
C LEU A 13 9.39 -0.94 14.61
N THR A 14 9.34 -0.10 15.64
CA THR A 14 9.87 1.26 15.59
C THR A 14 11.33 1.31 15.14
N PRO A 15 12.30 0.67 15.83
CA PRO A 15 13.71 0.72 15.40
C PRO A 15 14.04 -0.17 14.20
N ARG A 16 13.16 -1.11 13.85
CA ARG A 16 13.40 -2.13 12.82
C ARG A 16 12.84 -1.77 11.45
N LEU A 17 11.76 -0.99 11.43
CA LEU A 17 10.98 -0.69 10.24
C LEU A 17 10.62 0.79 10.17
N PHE A 18 9.97 1.35 11.19
CA PHE A 18 9.45 2.72 11.09
C PHE A 18 10.56 3.76 11.04
N GLU A 19 11.55 3.70 11.93
CA GLU A 19 12.69 4.62 11.93
C GLU A 19 13.56 4.50 10.65
N PRO A 20 13.94 3.29 10.18
CA PRO A 20 14.66 3.15 8.91
C PRO A 20 13.92 3.74 7.70
N LEU A 21 12.59 3.64 7.68
CA LEU A 21 11.75 4.22 6.63
C LEU A 21 11.44 5.71 6.87
N GLY A 22 11.91 6.31 7.98
CA GLY A 22 11.59 7.70 8.32
C GLY A 22 10.11 7.94 8.59
N ILE A 23 9.40 6.95 9.12
CA ILE A 23 8.01 7.02 9.55
C ILE A 23 8.01 7.49 11.02
N THR A 24 7.70 8.77 11.23
CA THR A 24 7.99 9.45 12.51
C THR A 24 6.84 9.51 13.51
N LYS A 25 5.60 9.26 13.07
CA LYS A 25 4.40 9.32 13.93
C LYS A 25 3.43 8.17 13.69
N PRO A 26 3.88 6.90 13.68
CA PRO A 26 2.95 5.78 13.60
C PRO A 26 2.11 5.74 14.87
N ARG A 27 0.80 5.57 14.73
CA ARG A 27 -0.11 5.31 15.86
C ARG A 27 -0.79 3.98 15.62
N TRP A 28 -0.71 3.07 16.59
CA TRP A 28 -1.39 1.78 16.50
C TRP A 28 -2.32 1.62 17.69
N ASP A 29 -3.62 1.50 17.43
CA ASP A 29 -4.59 1.24 18.47
C ASP A 29 -4.30 -0.07 19.23
N THR A 30 -4.56 -0.04 20.52
CA THR A 30 -4.33 -1.15 21.45
C THR A 30 -5.62 -1.55 22.16
N SER A 31 -5.73 -2.81 22.55
CA SER A 31 -6.76 -3.27 23.48
C SER A 31 -6.59 -2.60 24.86
N PRO A 32 -7.59 -2.71 25.76
CA PRO A 32 -7.46 -2.23 27.15
C PRO A 32 -6.28 -2.85 27.91
N GLN A 33 -5.74 -3.98 27.44
CA GLN A 33 -4.57 -4.67 28.01
C GLN A 33 -3.24 -4.20 27.37
N GLY A 34 -3.27 -3.16 26.53
CA GLY A 34 -2.08 -2.62 25.86
C GLY A 34 -1.55 -3.48 24.70
N ILE A 35 -2.37 -4.38 24.17
CA ILE A 35 -1.99 -5.26 23.06
C ILE A 35 -2.39 -4.60 21.73
N SER A 36 -1.43 -4.38 20.83
CA SER A 36 -1.73 -3.84 19.49
C SER A 36 -2.70 -4.75 18.74
N ILE A 37 -3.72 -4.15 18.11
CA ILE A 37 -4.83 -4.87 17.49
C ILE A 37 -4.40 -5.74 16.30
N GLY A 38 -3.26 -5.44 15.68
CA GLY A 38 -2.54 -6.30 14.72
C GLY A 38 -3.18 -6.41 13.32
N GLY A 39 -4.49 -6.61 13.23
CA GLY A 39 -5.22 -6.71 11.96
C GLY A 39 -5.81 -5.39 11.45
N TYR A 40 -5.85 -4.35 12.29
CA TYR A 40 -6.30 -3.00 11.96
C TYR A 40 -5.78 -1.99 12.99
N GLY A 41 -6.15 -0.72 12.82
CA GLY A 41 -5.89 0.35 13.80
C GLY A 41 -4.50 0.96 13.71
N LEU A 42 -3.74 0.67 12.65
CA LEU A 42 -2.50 1.38 12.33
C LEU A 42 -2.84 2.63 11.51
N TYR A 43 -2.42 3.78 12.01
CA TYR A 43 -2.57 5.09 11.38
C TYR A 43 -1.21 5.54 10.89
N LEU A 44 -1.12 5.74 9.59
CA LEU A 44 0.04 6.25 8.86
C LEU A 44 -0.41 7.36 7.92
N ARG A 45 0.54 8.16 7.46
CA ARG A 45 0.30 9.09 6.35
C ARG A 45 0.36 8.34 5.03
N THR A 46 -0.28 8.87 3.99
CA THR A 46 -0.28 8.23 2.66
C THR A 46 1.15 8.05 2.13
N GLU A 47 2.02 9.04 2.34
CA GLU A 47 3.44 8.93 1.96
C GLU A 47 4.19 7.83 2.71
N ASP A 48 3.82 7.54 3.96
CA ASP A 48 4.44 6.46 4.74
C ASP A 48 3.97 5.08 4.26
N ILE A 49 2.72 4.98 3.81
CA ILE A 49 2.22 3.78 3.11
C ILE A 49 2.98 3.57 1.79
N ALA A 50 3.25 4.64 1.04
CA ALA A 50 4.03 4.57 -0.18
C ALA A 50 5.47 4.09 0.08
N LYS A 51 6.12 4.57 1.14
CA LYS A 51 7.46 4.08 1.55
C LYS A 51 7.44 2.58 1.89
N PHE A 52 6.39 2.10 2.56
CA PHE A 52 6.24 0.67 2.82
C PHE A 52 6.08 -0.12 1.51
N GLY A 53 5.29 0.37 0.56
CA GLY A 53 5.21 -0.24 -0.78
C GLY A 53 6.56 -0.22 -1.50
N GLN A 54 7.32 0.88 -1.38
CA GLN A 54 8.64 1.03 -1.99
C GLN A 54 9.65 0.06 -1.40
N LEU A 55 9.60 -0.21 -0.10
CA LEU A 55 10.40 -1.27 0.53
C LEU A 55 10.12 -2.63 -0.12
N TYR A 56 8.86 -2.96 -0.40
CA TYR A 56 8.49 -4.21 -1.07
C TYR A 56 8.93 -4.23 -2.53
N LEU A 57 8.83 -3.10 -3.23
CA LEU A 57 9.34 -2.95 -4.60
C LEU A 57 10.86 -3.18 -4.66
N GLN A 58 11.59 -2.68 -3.66
CA GLN A 58 13.04 -2.86 -3.47
C GLN A 58 13.41 -4.20 -2.82
N GLN A 59 12.49 -5.18 -2.81
CA GLN A 59 12.73 -6.53 -2.29
C GLN A 59 13.25 -6.55 -0.84
N GLY A 60 12.79 -5.58 -0.04
CA GLY A 60 13.10 -5.48 1.39
C GLY A 60 14.42 -4.78 1.70
N GLU A 61 15.15 -4.29 0.70
CA GLU A 61 16.30 -3.41 0.89
C GLU A 61 15.82 -1.95 0.98
N TRP A 62 16.43 -1.17 1.88
CA TRP A 62 16.20 0.27 1.97
C TRP A 62 17.51 0.98 2.26
N ASN A 63 17.92 1.91 1.40
CA ASN A 63 19.18 2.66 1.52
C ASN A 63 20.40 1.74 1.77
N GLY A 64 20.52 0.65 1.02
CA GLY A 64 21.63 -0.31 1.14
C GLY A 64 21.58 -1.23 2.36
N LYS A 65 20.47 -1.24 3.11
CA LYS A 65 20.26 -2.12 4.26
C LYS A 65 19.09 -3.07 3.99
N GLN A 66 19.32 -4.38 4.10
CA GLN A 66 18.25 -5.37 4.08
C GLN A 66 17.42 -5.30 5.37
N LEU A 67 16.21 -4.79 5.29
CA LEU A 67 15.27 -4.70 6.43
C LEU A 67 14.37 -5.94 6.52
N VAL A 68 13.96 -6.47 5.37
CA VAL A 68 13.14 -7.68 5.26
C VAL A 68 13.81 -8.61 4.26
N PRO A 69 14.00 -9.92 4.53
CA PRO A 69 14.65 -10.81 3.57
C PRO A 69 13.93 -10.85 2.22
N ALA A 70 14.68 -10.83 1.11
CA ALA A 70 14.12 -10.81 -0.24
C ALA A 70 13.25 -12.06 -0.52
N GLU A 71 13.67 -13.22 0.00
CA GLU A 71 12.90 -14.46 -0.08
C GLU A 71 11.56 -14.39 0.65
N TRP A 72 11.49 -13.62 1.76
CA TRP A 72 10.24 -13.37 2.46
C TRP A 72 9.32 -12.48 1.63
N ILE A 73 9.85 -11.42 1.01
CA ILE A 73 9.07 -10.54 0.13
C ILE A 73 8.49 -11.34 -1.05
N ALA A 74 9.30 -12.19 -1.69
CA ALA A 74 8.85 -13.05 -2.79
C ALA A 74 7.78 -14.05 -2.34
N ALA A 75 7.95 -14.68 -1.18
CA ALA A 75 6.95 -15.59 -0.62
C ALA A 75 5.66 -14.87 -0.24
N ALA A 76 5.76 -13.70 0.40
CA ALA A 76 4.62 -12.91 0.86
C ALA A 76 3.76 -12.38 -0.27
N THR A 77 4.36 -12.03 -1.40
CA THR A 77 3.66 -11.40 -2.53
C THR A 77 3.27 -12.40 -3.64
N SER A 78 3.73 -13.65 -3.53
CA SER A 78 3.31 -14.75 -4.41
C SER A 78 1.97 -15.35 -3.97
N LYS A 79 1.36 -16.11 -4.89
CA LYS A 79 0.09 -16.77 -4.66
C LYS A 79 0.31 -17.98 -3.75
N GLN A 80 -0.07 -17.85 -2.48
CA GLN A 80 -0.03 -18.94 -1.50
C GLN A 80 -1.34 -19.71 -1.46
N VAL A 81 -2.46 -19.03 -1.71
CA VAL A 81 -3.80 -19.64 -1.74
C VAL A 81 -4.63 -19.16 -2.94
N GLU A 82 -5.46 -20.07 -3.45
CA GLU A 82 -6.54 -19.77 -4.38
C GLU A 82 -7.71 -19.10 -3.66
N ASN A 83 -8.32 -18.11 -4.31
CA ASN A 83 -9.46 -17.37 -3.74
C ASN A 83 -10.53 -17.01 -4.79
N ALA A 84 -10.50 -17.68 -5.95
CA ALA A 84 -11.39 -17.38 -7.05
C ALA A 84 -12.88 -17.69 -6.76
N ASP A 85 -13.13 -18.67 -5.89
CA ASP A 85 -14.49 -19.11 -5.52
C ASP A 85 -15.02 -18.39 -4.26
N ALA A 86 -14.24 -17.50 -3.65
CA ALA A 86 -14.70 -16.68 -2.53
C ALA A 86 -15.77 -15.69 -3.01
N PRO A 87 -16.68 -15.19 -2.13
CA PRO A 87 -17.67 -14.18 -2.51
C PRO A 87 -17.11 -12.92 -3.19
N SER A 88 -15.88 -12.54 -2.80
CA SER A 88 -15.11 -11.44 -3.40
C SER A 88 -14.53 -11.79 -4.77
N GLY A 89 -14.36 -13.06 -5.11
CA GLY A 89 -13.80 -13.56 -6.37
C GLY A 89 -14.65 -13.27 -7.62
N ARG A 90 -15.86 -12.72 -7.44
CA ARG A 90 -16.63 -12.09 -8.54
C ARG A 90 -15.92 -10.87 -9.12
N ASN A 91 -15.08 -10.21 -8.33
CA ASN A 91 -14.26 -9.10 -8.78
C ASN A 91 -12.94 -9.62 -9.41
N PRO A 92 -12.53 -9.07 -10.57
CA PRO A 92 -11.43 -9.63 -11.34
C PRO A 92 -10.06 -9.55 -10.65
N ASP A 93 -9.82 -8.54 -9.83
CA ASP A 93 -8.56 -8.43 -9.06
C ASP A 93 -8.57 -9.28 -7.80
N TRP A 94 -9.73 -9.51 -7.19
CA TRP A 94 -9.85 -10.21 -5.92
C TRP A 94 -9.71 -11.73 -6.04
N ARG A 95 -9.80 -12.27 -7.27
CA ARG A 95 -9.66 -13.70 -7.57
C ARG A 95 -8.24 -14.14 -7.98
N GLN A 96 -7.25 -13.27 -7.86
CA GLN A 96 -5.90 -13.50 -8.41
C GLN A 96 -4.96 -14.22 -7.44
N GLY A 97 -5.48 -14.61 -6.27
CA GLY A 97 -4.73 -15.24 -5.19
C GLY A 97 -4.37 -14.29 -4.05
N TYR A 98 -3.91 -14.89 -2.96
CA TYR A 98 -3.47 -14.19 -1.75
C TYR A 98 -2.21 -14.86 -1.18
N GLY A 99 -1.33 -14.07 -0.58
CA GLY A 99 -0.10 -14.53 0.09
C GLY A 99 0.22 -13.64 1.27
N PHE A 100 0.64 -14.21 2.41
CA PHE A 100 1.02 -13.54 3.68
C PHE A 100 0.58 -12.07 3.88
N GLN A 101 -0.73 -11.78 3.80
CA GLN A 101 -1.34 -10.45 3.97
C GLN A 101 -1.43 -9.52 2.73
N PHE A 102 -1.06 -10.01 1.54
CA PHE A 102 -1.13 -9.33 0.25
C PHE A 102 -2.11 -10.01 -0.70
N TRP A 103 -2.95 -9.19 -1.33
CA TRP A 103 -3.77 -9.60 -2.47
C TRP A 103 -2.96 -9.51 -3.74
N ARG A 104 -3.03 -10.53 -4.59
CA ARG A 104 -2.60 -10.35 -5.99
C ARG A 104 -3.70 -9.65 -6.78
N CYS A 105 -3.32 -9.06 -7.90
CA CYS A 105 -4.22 -8.39 -8.83
C CYS A 105 -4.01 -8.92 -10.25
N ARG A 106 -4.82 -8.42 -11.20
CA ARG A 106 -4.49 -8.51 -12.62
C ARG A 106 -3.17 -7.78 -12.89
N HIS A 107 -2.66 -7.86 -14.10
CA HIS A 107 -1.43 -7.15 -14.53
C HIS A 107 -0.15 -7.57 -13.80
N GLY A 108 -0.17 -8.68 -13.05
CA GLY A 108 1.01 -9.21 -12.36
C GLY A 108 1.49 -8.33 -11.21
N VAL A 109 0.58 -7.59 -10.58
CA VAL A 109 0.87 -6.70 -9.43
C VAL A 109 0.25 -7.26 -8.15
N PHE A 110 0.65 -6.71 -7.00
CA PHE A 110 0.11 -7.08 -5.69
C PHE A 110 -0.20 -5.83 -4.86
N ARG A 111 -1.05 -5.99 -3.85
CA ARG A 111 -1.48 -4.88 -3.00
C ARG A 111 -1.76 -5.28 -1.56
N GLY A 112 -1.57 -4.32 -0.66
CA GLY A 112 -2.21 -4.30 0.65
C GLY A 112 -3.55 -3.57 0.56
N ASP A 113 -4.58 -4.11 1.21
CA ASP A 113 -5.92 -3.51 1.28
C ASP A 113 -6.30 -3.19 2.74
N GLY A 114 -6.88 -2.01 2.93
CA GLY A 114 -7.59 -1.59 4.11
C GLY A 114 -9.03 -1.22 3.77
N LYS A 115 -9.92 -1.43 4.75
CA LYS A 115 -11.35 -1.14 4.61
C LYS A 115 -11.59 0.31 4.15
N ASP A 116 -12.60 0.50 3.33
CA ASP A 116 -13.07 1.78 2.80
C ASP A 116 -12.10 2.48 1.82
N GLY A 117 -11.19 1.71 1.18
CA GLY A 117 -10.39 2.18 0.05
C GLY A 117 -8.96 2.59 0.40
N GLN A 118 -8.36 2.00 1.43
CA GLN A 118 -6.94 2.21 1.71
C GLN A 118 -6.15 1.19 0.91
N ILE A 119 -5.37 1.62 -0.07
CA ILE A 119 -4.71 0.71 -1.00
C ILE A 119 -3.24 1.08 -1.14
N CYS A 120 -2.36 0.09 -1.04
CA CYS A 120 -0.97 0.19 -1.43
C CYS A 120 -0.70 -0.83 -2.52
N ILE A 121 -0.55 -0.37 -3.76
CA ILE A 121 -0.29 -1.20 -4.95
C ILE A 121 1.20 -1.11 -5.27
N VAL A 122 1.84 -2.26 -5.42
CA VAL A 122 3.22 -2.35 -5.89
C VAL A 122 3.21 -2.94 -7.29
N LEU A 123 3.86 -2.26 -8.23
CA LEU A 123 3.91 -2.61 -9.64
C LEU A 123 5.35 -2.92 -10.07
N PRO A 124 5.88 -4.14 -9.80
CA PRO A 124 7.30 -4.43 -10.01
C PRO A 124 7.78 -4.23 -11.45
N GLN A 125 6.94 -4.57 -12.42
CA GLN A 125 7.26 -4.45 -13.85
C GLN A 125 7.36 -3.00 -14.33
N TYR A 126 6.88 -2.05 -13.53
CA TYR A 126 6.80 -0.62 -13.86
C TYR A 126 7.66 0.23 -12.91
N ASP A 127 8.42 -0.39 -12.02
CA ASP A 127 9.20 0.27 -10.95
C ASP A 127 8.39 1.34 -10.20
N ALA A 128 7.14 1.02 -9.86
CA ALA A 128 6.19 1.98 -9.33
C ALA A 128 5.40 1.48 -8.11
N VAL A 129 4.99 2.43 -7.28
CA VAL A 129 4.08 2.24 -6.14
C VAL A 129 2.97 3.27 -6.19
N VAL A 130 1.73 2.83 -5.98
CA VAL A 130 0.56 3.72 -5.87
C VAL A 130 -0.05 3.54 -4.49
N ALA A 131 -0.06 4.60 -3.70
CA ALA A 131 -0.70 4.64 -2.38
C ALA A 131 -1.95 5.53 -2.43
N ILE A 132 -3.08 4.99 -1.97
CA ILE A 132 -4.39 5.64 -1.97
C ILE A 132 -4.94 5.57 -0.55
N THR A 133 -5.37 6.74 -0.04
CA THR A 133 -6.15 6.85 1.18
C THR A 133 -7.50 7.46 0.82
N ALA A 134 -8.59 6.73 1.05
CA ALA A 134 -9.91 7.10 0.60
C ALA A 134 -11.01 6.76 1.62
N LYS A 135 -12.25 7.11 1.28
CA LYS A 135 -13.46 6.70 1.99
C LYS A 135 -14.53 6.30 0.98
N THR A 136 -14.51 5.05 0.54
CA THR A 136 -15.43 4.53 -0.47
C THR A 136 -15.68 3.04 -0.32
N GLY A 137 -16.91 2.61 -0.62
CA GLY A 137 -17.27 1.19 -0.68
C GLY A 137 -16.94 0.51 -2.02
N ASN A 138 -16.69 1.29 -3.08
CA ASN A 138 -16.37 0.76 -4.40
C ASN A 138 -14.84 0.59 -4.56
N MET A 139 -14.28 -0.42 -3.91
CA MET A 139 -12.84 -0.70 -3.97
C MET A 139 -12.39 -1.25 -5.33
N GLN A 140 -13.22 -2.05 -6.01
CA GLN A 140 -12.89 -2.54 -7.35
C GLN A 140 -12.81 -1.38 -8.36
N GLY A 141 -13.77 -0.45 -8.32
CA GLY A 141 -13.73 0.73 -9.18
C GLY A 141 -12.50 1.62 -8.97
N GLN A 142 -11.96 1.70 -7.75
CA GLN A 142 -10.68 2.40 -7.52
C GLN A 142 -9.51 1.72 -8.23
N LEU A 143 -9.45 0.38 -8.19
CA LEU A 143 -8.42 -0.37 -8.91
C LEU A 143 -8.58 -0.18 -10.42
N ASP A 144 -9.82 -0.23 -10.93
CA ASP A 144 -10.10 -0.02 -12.35
C ASP A 144 -9.63 1.36 -12.82
N LEU A 145 -9.81 2.43 -12.03
CA LEU A 145 -9.27 3.77 -12.35
C LEU A 145 -7.74 3.79 -12.44
N VAL A 146 -7.04 3.02 -11.59
CA VAL A 146 -5.57 2.88 -11.68
C VAL A 146 -5.20 2.18 -12.99
N TRP A 147 -5.90 1.11 -13.36
CA TRP A 147 -5.65 0.37 -14.60
C TRP A 147 -6.01 1.17 -15.85
N GLU A 148 -7.02 2.01 -15.79
CA GLU A 148 -7.50 2.81 -16.92
C GLU A 148 -6.62 4.04 -17.17
N HIS A 149 -6.18 4.73 -16.11
CA HIS A 149 -5.55 6.04 -16.23
C HIS A 149 -4.06 6.07 -15.89
N LEU A 150 -3.61 5.29 -14.90
CA LEU A 150 -2.21 5.33 -14.47
C LEU A 150 -1.37 4.28 -15.17
N LEU A 151 -1.86 3.04 -15.25
CA LEU A 151 -1.08 1.94 -15.83
C LEU A 151 -0.63 2.22 -17.28
N PRO A 152 -1.47 2.76 -18.19
CA PRO A 152 -1.05 3.08 -19.56
C PRO A 152 -0.08 4.27 -19.64
N ALA A 153 0.02 5.07 -18.58
CA ALA A 153 0.90 6.23 -18.53
C ALA A 153 2.33 5.89 -18.04
N PHE A 154 2.57 4.67 -17.55
CA PHE A 154 3.92 4.22 -17.22
C PHE A 154 4.65 3.78 -18.50
N HIS A 155 5.55 4.63 -18.98
CA HIS A 155 6.47 4.34 -20.08
C HIS A 155 7.83 4.99 -19.83
N GLU A 156 8.88 4.48 -20.49
CA GLU A 156 10.27 4.92 -20.26
C GLU A 156 10.52 6.36 -20.71
N GLU A 157 9.81 6.82 -21.74
CA GLU A 157 10.02 8.17 -22.27
C GLU A 157 9.43 9.25 -21.35
N PRO A 158 10.07 10.41 -21.18
CA PRO A 158 9.44 11.53 -20.49
C PRO A 158 8.17 11.97 -21.19
N LEU A 159 7.13 12.29 -20.43
CA LEU A 159 5.94 12.94 -20.98
C LEU A 159 6.29 14.32 -21.52
N ALA A 160 5.74 14.68 -22.68
CA ALA A 160 5.83 16.03 -23.20
C ALA A 160 5.19 17.03 -22.22
N GLU A 161 5.79 18.21 -22.07
CA GLU A 161 5.22 19.27 -21.24
C GLU A 161 3.81 19.64 -21.74
N ASN A 162 2.84 19.63 -20.82
CA ASN A 162 1.48 20.06 -21.10
C ASN A 162 1.08 21.20 -20.18
N GLY A 163 1.53 22.41 -20.52
CA GLY A 163 1.29 23.62 -19.72
C GLY A 163 -0.20 23.93 -19.51
N ALA A 164 -1.06 23.58 -20.47
CA ALA A 164 -2.50 23.79 -20.36
C ALA A 164 -3.13 22.90 -19.28
N GLU A 165 -2.84 21.59 -19.29
CA GLU A 165 -3.34 20.66 -18.27
C GLU A 165 -2.71 20.92 -16.90
N GLN A 166 -1.42 21.29 -16.87
CA GLN A 166 -0.76 21.69 -15.63
C GLN A 166 -1.42 22.94 -15.01
N ALA A 167 -1.80 23.92 -15.82
CA ALA A 167 -2.52 25.11 -15.36
C ALA A 167 -3.92 24.76 -14.82
N LYS A 168 -4.67 23.90 -15.53
CA LYS A 168 -5.97 23.40 -15.06
C LYS A 168 -5.85 22.67 -13.73
N LEU A 169 -4.84 21.79 -13.60
CA LEU A 169 -4.56 21.08 -12.36
C LEU A 169 -4.27 22.05 -11.21
N LYS A 170 -3.38 23.03 -11.42
CA LYS A 170 -3.07 24.06 -10.41
C LYS A 170 -4.33 24.82 -9.99
N GLN A 171 -5.20 25.18 -10.94
CA GLN A 171 -6.47 25.85 -10.65
C GLN A 171 -7.42 24.97 -9.83
N ALA A 172 -7.56 23.69 -10.19
CA ALA A 172 -8.39 22.74 -9.46
C ALA A 172 -7.88 22.54 -8.03
N LEU A 173 -6.56 22.35 -7.86
CA LEU A 173 -5.93 22.20 -6.54
C LEU A 173 -6.12 23.44 -5.66
N ALA A 174 -6.03 24.65 -6.23
CA ALA A 174 -6.29 25.89 -5.51
C ALA A 174 -7.75 26.02 -5.02
N GLY A 175 -8.69 25.35 -5.71
CA GLY A 175 -10.10 25.30 -5.33
C GLY A 175 -10.44 24.25 -4.28
N LEU A 176 -9.55 23.27 -4.03
CA LEU A 176 -9.79 22.22 -3.05
C LEU A 176 -9.65 22.78 -1.63
N LYS A 177 -10.75 22.79 -0.89
CA LYS A 177 -10.78 23.08 0.53
C LYS A 177 -11.27 21.84 1.27
N VAL A 178 -10.53 21.45 2.31
CA VAL A 178 -11.07 20.51 3.30
C VAL A 178 -12.21 21.25 4.00
N LYS A 179 -13.45 20.78 3.84
CA LYS A 179 -14.55 21.26 4.68
C LYS A 179 -14.19 20.88 6.11
N GLY A 180 -13.91 21.88 6.94
CA GLY A 180 -13.62 21.68 8.36
C GLY A 180 -14.72 20.85 9.01
N SER A 181 -14.30 19.81 9.73
CA SER A 181 -15.13 19.02 10.64
C SER A 181 -15.62 19.86 11.82
#